data_AF-A0A2E9RVV0-F1
#
_entry.id   AF-A0A2E9RVV0-F1
#
_cell.length_a   1.000
_cell.length_b   1.000
_cell.length_c   1.000
_cell.angle_alpha   90.00
_cell.angle_beta   90.00
_cell.angle_gamma   90.00
#
_symmetry.space_group_name_H-M   'P 1'
#
loop_
_entity.id
_entity.type
_entity.pdbx_description
1 polymer ?
#
loop_
_entity_poly.entity_id
_entity_poly.type
_entity_poly.pdbx_seq_one_letter_code
_entity_poly.pdbx_strand_id
1 'polypeptide(L)'
;MFDVFLSLGKVVEMKSIKFFILLLISTTQIALAQSEIHDWTNSEGRTIKAKFVRGDAETVTLFMNGRNFVIKLSDLKPDSQQLARKLSAPPTPATPPSQPVDSSLPSNPASPDPPAVKKTAGPKGKVLLPTLGSGKWANYHSVLETDNFDVALHGNGYFYLYLKDGSQSLLEGRPLIFKFYHGYYKKQSPRGNIHAYSSTRADLHYYFRKMVGFKNPPKTSGKLGRVELKAELEDGVILEIGFEANSRGVAIWGEADDPSSLDHETVLSIGFHSPDSIPMKDGDGPEQWKELLDESAIEVKTKTGAREIIPYLEKWDDLKKKLTYHKGIESAFVSGKVFGKRKITIGPKSLRNSVFTVGSYSGVFPLQHHYYILRDLSGGEIDKGRRLEVQIK
;
A
#
# COMPACT_ATOMS: atom_id res chain seq x y z
N MET A 1 15.19 -49.66 -43.43
CA MET A 1 15.64 -50.77 -42.56
C MET A 1 15.78 -50.16 -41.17
N PHE A 2 14.66 -49.86 -40.51
CA PHE A 2 13.85 -50.70 -39.59
C PHE A 2 14.44 -50.81 -38.17
N ASP A 3 13.55 -50.49 -37.20
CA ASP A 3 13.52 -50.79 -35.76
C ASP A 3 14.49 -50.06 -34.82
N VAL A 4 14.06 -49.24 -33.84
CA VAL A 4 13.17 -49.48 -32.67
C VAL A 4 13.72 -50.57 -31.74
N PHE A 5 14.15 -50.20 -30.53
CA PHE A 5 13.76 -50.92 -29.31
C PHE A 5 14.03 -50.08 -28.05
N LEU A 6 13.00 -50.00 -27.21
CA LEU A 6 13.02 -49.58 -25.82
C LEU A 6 13.99 -50.43 -25.00
N SER A 7 14.55 -49.86 -23.93
CA SER A 7 14.88 -50.64 -22.74
C SER A 7 14.57 -49.89 -21.46
N LEU A 8 14.05 -50.68 -20.53
CA LEU A 8 13.29 -50.37 -19.33
C LEU A 8 14.15 -49.81 -18.18
N GLY A 9 13.41 -49.20 -17.25
CA GLY A 9 13.90 -48.65 -16.00
C GLY A 9 14.59 -49.64 -15.06
N LYS A 10 15.37 -49.04 -14.15
CA LYS A 10 15.66 -49.60 -12.84
C LYS A 10 15.21 -48.60 -11.78
N VAL A 11 14.12 -48.96 -11.12
CA VAL A 11 13.76 -48.49 -9.79
C VAL A 11 14.83 -49.02 -8.83
N VAL A 12 15.48 -48.14 -8.10
CA VAL A 12 16.30 -48.51 -6.93
C VAL A 12 15.52 -48.05 -5.69
N GLU A 13 15.04 -49.04 -4.94
CA GLU A 13 14.54 -48.89 -3.58
C GLU A 13 15.58 -48.17 -2.71
N MET A 14 15.14 -47.17 -1.94
CA MET A 14 15.93 -46.63 -0.85
C MET A 14 15.21 -46.83 0.48
N LYS A 15 15.92 -47.54 1.36
CA LYS A 15 15.50 -48.09 2.64
C LYS A 15 15.01 -47.02 3.61
N SER A 16 13.95 -47.38 4.33
CA SER A 16 13.29 -46.59 5.37
C SER A 16 14.24 -46.26 6.53
N ILE A 17 14.60 -44.99 6.70
CA ILE A 17 15.28 -44.48 7.90
C ILE A 17 14.24 -43.75 8.74
N LYS A 18 13.86 -44.37 9.85
CA LYS A 18 12.98 -43.80 10.87
C LYS A 18 13.80 -42.81 11.71
N PHE A 19 13.63 -41.51 11.46
CA PHE A 19 14.16 -40.47 12.33
C PHE A 19 13.08 -40.06 13.34
N PHE A 20 13.39 -40.25 14.62
CA PHE A 20 12.54 -39.93 15.76
C PHE A 20 12.63 -38.42 16.02
N ILE A 21 11.63 -37.63 15.60
CA ILE A 21 11.52 -36.21 15.93
C ILE A 21 10.69 -36.07 17.21
N LEU A 22 11.35 -35.90 18.34
CA LEU A 22 10.73 -35.43 19.58
C LEU A 22 10.69 -33.89 19.54
N LEU A 23 9.64 -33.33 18.94
CA LEU A 23 9.38 -31.88 18.98
C LEU A 23 8.51 -31.59 20.20
N LEU A 24 9.12 -31.09 21.28
CA LEU A 24 8.44 -30.42 22.37
C LEU A 24 7.82 -29.11 21.84
N ILE A 25 6.59 -29.20 21.35
CA ILE A 25 5.79 -28.02 20.99
C ILE A 25 5.29 -27.40 22.28
N SER A 26 6.09 -26.50 22.85
CA SER A 26 5.58 -25.50 23.80
C SER A 26 4.78 -24.48 22.99
N THR A 27 3.46 -24.66 22.95
CA THR A 27 2.52 -23.69 22.39
C THR A 27 2.43 -22.49 23.32
N THR A 28 3.38 -21.55 23.21
CA THR A 28 3.11 -20.18 23.63
C THR A 28 2.13 -19.58 22.62
N GLN A 29 0.84 -19.55 23.00
CA GLN A 29 -0.19 -18.80 22.30
C GLN A 29 0.19 -17.32 22.28
N ILE A 30 0.81 -16.88 21.19
CA ILE A 30 0.87 -15.46 20.87
C ILE A 30 -0.55 -15.06 20.46
N ALA A 31 -1.30 -14.48 21.39
CA ALA A 31 -2.52 -13.75 21.09
C ALA A 31 -2.15 -12.53 20.24
N LEU A 32 -2.04 -12.75 18.92
CA LEU A 32 -2.20 -11.68 17.95
C LEU A 32 -3.60 -11.12 18.20
N ALA A 33 -3.70 -9.93 18.81
CA ALA A 33 -4.87 -9.08 18.63
C ALA A 33 -5.02 -8.83 17.12
N GLN A 34 -5.73 -9.75 16.46
CA GLN A 34 -6.34 -9.55 15.17
C GLN A 34 -7.31 -8.39 15.37
N SER A 35 -7.18 -7.32 14.58
CA SER A 35 -8.27 -6.37 14.44
C SER A 35 -9.42 -7.13 13.79
N GLU A 36 -10.28 -7.71 14.62
CA GLU A 36 -11.34 -8.62 14.22
C GLU A 36 -12.32 -7.87 13.30
N ILE A 37 -12.76 -8.54 12.24
CA ILE A 37 -13.77 -8.00 11.33
C ILE A 37 -15.11 -8.25 12.00
N HIS A 38 -15.88 -7.18 12.22
CA HIS A 38 -17.20 -7.28 12.81
C HIS A 38 -18.29 -6.90 11.81
N ASP A 39 -19.49 -7.40 12.07
CA ASP A 39 -20.71 -6.99 11.38
C ASP A 39 -21.26 -5.72 12.05
N TRP A 40 -21.47 -4.67 11.24
CA TRP A 40 -22.05 -3.40 11.66
C TRP A 40 -23.34 -3.17 10.90
N THR A 41 -24.43 -2.93 11.62
CA THR A 41 -25.77 -2.74 11.04
C THR A 41 -26.24 -1.31 11.30
N ASN A 42 -26.61 -0.60 10.23
CA ASN A 42 -27.17 0.73 10.33
C ASN A 42 -28.65 0.70 10.79
N SER A 43 -29.21 1.87 11.12
CA SER A 43 -30.61 2.03 11.55
C SER A 43 -31.62 1.53 10.51
N GLU A 44 -31.28 1.57 9.22
CA GLU A 44 -32.06 1.06 8.10
C GLU A 44 -31.99 -0.47 7.92
N GLY A 45 -31.17 -1.17 8.72
CA GLY A 45 -31.03 -2.64 8.67
C GLY A 45 -30.00 -3.17 7.67
N ARG A 46 -29.22 -2.32 7.02
CA ARG A 46 -28.11 -2.71 6.15
C ARG A 46 -26.89 -3.09 6.99
N THR A 47 -26.37 -4.30 6.76
CA THR A 47 -25.18 -4.84 7.45
C THR A 47 -23.94 -4.75 6.55
N ILE A 48 -22.82 -4.34 7.13
CA ILE A 48 -21.50 -4.25 6.49
C ILE A 48 -20.44 -4.95 7.35
N LYS A 49 -19.39 -5.48 6.72
CA LYS A 49 -18.23 -6.08 7.39
C LYS A 49 -17.09 -5.06 7.47
N ALA A 50 -16.70 -4.66 8.67
CA ALA A 50 -15.67 -3.65 8.86
C ALA A 50 -14.83 -3.89 10.12
N LYS A 51 -13.61 -3.36 10.11
CA LYS A 51 -12.72 -3.37 11.27
C LYS A 51 -12.99 -2.14 12.13
N PHE A 52 -13.11 -2.33 13.43
CA PHE A 52 -13.11 -1.21 14.37
C PHE A 52 -11.74 -0.51 14.38
N VAL A 53 -11.74 0.81 14.33
CA VAL A 53 -10.51 1.63 14.43
C VAL A 53 -10.47 2.36 15.77
N ARG A 54 -11.53 3.10 16.09
CA ARG A 54 -11.73 3.83 17.34
C ARG A 54 -13.20 4.23 17.47
N GLY A 55 -13.63 4.57 18.67
CA GLY A 55 -14.94 5.17 18.92
C GLY A 55 -14.91 6.07 20.15
N ASP A 56 -15.88 6.96 20.23
CA ASP A 56 -16.14 7.84 21.36
C ASP A 56 -17.63 7.79 21.72
N ALA A 57 -18.12 8.75 22.52
CA ALA A 57 -19.51 8.78 22.97
C ALA A 57 -20.52 9.02 21.84
N GLU A 58 -20.09 9.60 20.71
CA GLU A 58 -20.98 10.06 19.64
C GLU A 58 -20.75 9.32 18.32
N THR A 59 -19.52 8.89 18.05
CA THR A 59 -19.12 8.33 16.76
C THR A 59 -18.28 7.07 16.87
N VAL A 60 -18.33 6.26 15.81
CA VAL A 60 -17.41 5.14 15.60
C VAL A 60 -16.70 5.30 14.26
N THR A 61 -15.40 5.04 14.26
CA THR A 61 -14.57 5.00 13.05
C THR A 61 -14.35 3.54 12.64
N LEU A 62 -14.80 3.20 11.44
CA LEU A 62 -14.69 1.87 10.85
C LEU A 62 -13.78 1.88 9.64
N PHE A 63 -12.92 0.86 9.51
CA PHE A 63 -12.10 0.64 8.32
C PHE A 63 -12.72 -0.45 7.45
N MET A 64 -13.12 -0.09 6.24
CA MET A 64 -13.64 -1.01 5.22
C MET A 64 -13.22 -0.50 3.83
N ASN A 65 -13.06 -1.41 2.86
CA ASN A 65 -12.70 -1.07 1.47
C ASN A 65 -11.45 -0.16 1.35
N GLY A 66 -10.50 -0.28 2.27
CA GLY A 66 -9.25 0.49 2.23
C GLY A 66 -9.36 1.93 2.75
N ARG A 67 -10.50 2.34 3.35
CA ARG A 67 -10.72 3.70 3.87
C ARG A 67 -11.37 3.70 5.25
N ASN A 68 -11.21 4.79 6.00
CA ASN A 68 -11.87 5.02 7.28
C ASN A 68 -13.19 5.76 7.07
N PHE A 69 -14.24 5.32 7.74
CA PHE A 69 -15.55 5.96 7.76
C PHE A 69 -15.90 6.34 9.18
N VAL A 70 -16.27 7.59 9.40
CA VAL A 70 -16.82 8.06 10.69
C VAL A 70 -18.34 7.98 10.59
N ILE A 71 -18.96 7.19 11.47
CA ILE A 71 -20.40 6.96 11.51
C ILE A 71 -20.90 7.41 12.88
N LYS A 72 -22.01 8.15 12.94
CA LYS A 72 -22.63 8.50 14.22
C LYS A 72 -23.21 7.24 14.86
N LEU A 73 -23.04 7.08 16.17
CA LEU A 73 -23.61 5.94 16.89
C LEU A 73 -25.13 5.92 16.79
N SER A 74 -25.78 7.09 16.68
CA SER A 74 -27.23 7.20 16.44
C SER A 74 -27.70 6.54 15.15
N ASP A 75 -26.82 6.42 14.16
CA ASP A 75 -27.15 5.88 12.83
C ASP A 75 -26.96 4.35 12.77
N LEU A 76 -26.55 3.74 13.89
CA LEU A 76 -26.35 2.30 14.05
C LEU A 76 -27.47 1.68 14.89
N LYS A 77 -27.76 0.39 14.64
CA LYS A 77 -28.65 -0.39 15.51
C LYS A 77 -28.04 -0.57 16.91
N PRO A 78 -28.88 -0.83 17.93
CA PRO A 78 -28.42 -0.98 19.32
C PRO A 78 -27.26 -1.95 19.51
N ASP A 79 -27.25 -3.09 18.80
CA ASP A 79 -26.19 -4.10 18.90
C ASP A 79 -24.85 -3.58 18.39
N SER A 80 -24.84 -2.88 17.25
CA SER A 80 -23.63 -2.26 16.71
C SER A 80 -23.15 -1.06 17.54
N GLN A 81 -24.08 -0.33 18.20
CA GLN A 81 -23.70 0.69 19.19
C GLN A 81 -23.03 0.07 20.41
N GLN A 82 -23.59 -1.02 20.95
CA GLN A 82 -22.99 -1.74 22.09
C GLN A 82 -21.63 -2.31 21.73
N LEU A 83 -21.49 -2.87 20.53
CA LEU A 83 -20.21 -3.34 20.01
C LEU A 83 -19.19 -2.20 19.93
N ALA A 84 -19.56 -1.04 19.38
CA ALA A 84 -18.68 0.13 19.36
C ALA A 84 -18.20 0.53 20.76
N ARG A 85 -19.13 0.60 21.73
CA ARG A 85 -18.80 0.94 23.14
C ARG A 85 -17.86 -0.10 23.76
N LYS A 86 -18.12 -1.38 23.54
CA LYS A 86 -17.28 -2.49 24.02
C LYS A 86 -15.86 -2.42 23.47
N LEU A 87 -15.73 -2.11 22.17
CA LEU A 87 -14.43 -2.02 21.51
C LEU A 87 -13.70 -0.70 21.79
N SER A 88 -14.42 0.35 22.20
CA SER A 88 -13.86 1.65 22.59
C SER A 88 -13.42 1.72 24.05
N ALA A 89 -13.83 0.77 24.88
CA ALA A 89 -13.44 0.72 26.28
C ALA A 89 -11.92 0.47 26.41
N PRO A 90 -11.19 1.24 27.23
CA PRO A 90 -9.82 0.90 27.60
C PRO A 90 -9.77 -0.52 28.17
N PRO A 91 -8.70 -1.29 27.94
CA PRO A 91 -8.53 -2.57 28.63
C PRO A 91 -8.52 -2.31 30.14
N THR A 92 -9.45 -2.95 30.84
CA THR A 92 -9.60 -2.85 32.29
C THR A 92 -8.25 -3.17 32.97
N PRO A 93 -7.66 -2.27 33.77
CA PRO A 93 -6.48 -2.58 34.55
C PRO A 93 -6.83 -3.62 35.61
N ALA A 94 -6.08 -4.72 35.68
CA ALA A 94 -6.07 -5.58 36.85
C ALA A 94 -5.58 -4.78 38.05
N THR A 95 -6.37 -4.79 39.12
CA THR A 95 -6.13 -4.12 40.40
C THR A 95 -4.75 -4.44 41.00
N PRO A 96 -3.97 -3.42 41.41
CA PRO A 96 -2.99 -3.55 42.50
C PRO A 96 -3.49 -2.83 43.77
N PRO A 97 -3.09 -3.28 44.97
CA PRO A 97 -3.66 -2.85 46.25
C PRO A 97 -3.25 -1.42 46.65
N SER A 98 -4.17 -0.80 47.38
CA SER A 98 -4.17 0.57 47.91
C SER A 98 -2.96 0.92 48.77
N GLN A 99 -2.39 2.12 48.55
CA GLN A 99 -1.77 2.92 49.61
C GLN A 99 -2.17 4.40 49.45
N PRO A 100 -2.29 5.15 50.56
CA PRO A 100 -3.09 6.37 50.64
C PRO A 100 -2.35 7.60 50.11
N VAL A 101 -3.15 8.52 49.59
CA VAL A 101 -2.80 9.85 49.12
C VAL A 101 -2.51 10.75 50.31
N ASP A 102 -1.40 11.50 50.28
CA ASP A 102 -1.27 12.75 51.04
C ASP A 102 -1.26 13.92 50.05
N SER A 103 -2.07 14.92 50.36
CA SER A 103 -2.36 16.09 49.54
C SER A 103 -2.03 17.34 50.34
N SER A 104 -1.11 18.17 49.85
CA SER A 104 -1.08 19.58 50.22
C SER A 104 -0.45 20.50 49.15
N LEU A 105 -1.34 21.15 48.39
CA LEU A 105 -1.38 22.59 47.97
C LEU A 105 -0.20 23.24 47.19
N PRO A 106 -0.41 24.40 46.51
CA PRO A 106 -1.54 24.82 45.68
C PRO A 106 -1.12 25.41 44.30
N SER A 107 -2.12 25.55 43.44
CA SER A 107 -2.11 26.18 42.11
C SER A 107 -1.89 27.70 42.11
N ASN A 108 -1.19 28.22 41.09
CA ASN A 108 -1.57 29.49 40.44
C ASN A 108 -1.16 29.52 38.94
N PRO A 109 -1.85 30.28 38.08
CA PRO A 109 -2.00 30.02 36.64
C PRO A 109 -1.10 30.87 35.73
N ALA A 110 -0.76 30.34 34.55
CA ALA A 110 -0.44 31.12 33.36
C ALA A 110 -0.85 30.34 32.10
N SER A 111 -1.61 30.98 31.21
CA SER A 111 -2.08 30.45 29.90
C SER A 111 -0.97 30.48 28.82
N PRO A 112 -1.26 30.09 27.57
CA PRO A 112 -1.20 28.72 27.07
C PRO A 112 -0.08 28.58 26.02
N ASP A 113 0.91 27.74 26.27
CA ASP A 113 1.73 27.22 25.17
C ASP A 113 0.91 26.20 24.36
N PRO A 114 0.90 26.28 23.01
CA PRO A 114 0.19 25.32 22.17
C PRO A 114 0.75 23.91 22.39
N PRO A 115 -0.11 22.86 22.40
CA PRO A 115 0.28 21.56 22.90
C PRO A 115 1.40 20.95 22.06
N ALA A 116 2.47 20.59 22.76
CA ALA A 116 3.58 19.82 22.25
C ALA A 116 3.10 18.60 21.45
N VAL A 117 3.73 18.40 20.30
CA VAL A 117 3.55 17.27 19.39
C VAL A 117 3.67 15.96 20.18
N LYS A 118 2.55 15.30 20.47
CA LYS A 118 2.56 13.92 20.95
C LYS A 118 3.11 13.03 19.84
N LYS A 119 4.32 12.48 20.04
CA LYS A 119 4.80 11.31 19.30
C LYS A 119 3.83 10.16 19.57
N THR A 120 2.88 9.93 18.67
CA THR A 120 2.05 8.73 18.71
C THR A 120 2.87 7.56 18.18
N ALA A 121 3.45 6.78 19.08
CA ALA A 121 3.81 5.40 18.77
C ALA A 121 2.52 4.70 18.34
N GLY A 122 2.47 4.24 17.08
CA GLY A 122 1.32 3.47 16.61
C GLY A 122 1.16 2.17 17.40
N PRO A 123 -0.01 1.51 17.34
CA PRO A 123 -0.19 0.22 18.00
C PRO A 123 0.84 -0.78 17.47
N LYS A 124 1.65 -1.34 18.38
CA LYS A 124 2.75 -2.31 18.12
C LYS A 124 3.96 -1.77 17.37
N GLY A 125 4.67 -0.78 17.94
CA GLY A 125 6.03 -0.43 17.49
C GLY A 125 6.15 0.00 16.02
N LYS A 126 5.03 0.32 15.36
CA LYS A 126 5.03 0.81 13.99
C LYS A 126 5.44 2.27 14.00
N VAL A 127 6.50 2.55 13.26
CA VAL A 127 7.01 3.89 12.99
C VAL A 127 6.00 4.59 12.11
N LEU A 128 5.46 5.71 12.60
CA LEU A 128 4.46 6.50 11.89
C LEU A 128 4.90 7.96 11.81
N LEU A 129 4.55 8.60 10.70
CA LEU A 129 4.52 10.05 10.58
C LEU A 129 3.46 10.63 11.54
N PRO A 130 3.65 11.87 12.04
CA PRO A 130 2.60 12.62 12.68
C PRO A 130 1.34 12.69 11.81
N THR A 131 0.16 12.73 12.43
CA THR A 131 -1.12 12.74 11.69
C THR A 131 -1.97 13.95 12.08
N LEU A 132 -2.96 14.27 11.25
CA LEU A 132 -3.91 15.37 11.48
C LEU A 132 -4.79 15.14 12.72
N GLY A 133 -4.93 13.89 13.17
CA GLY A 133 -5.54 13.52 14.45
C GLY A 133 -7.06 13.65 14.53
N SER A 134 -7.71 14.33 13.58
CA SER A 134 -9.17 14.53 13.58
C SER A 134 -9.75 14.61 12.16
N GLY A 135 -11.09 14.53 12.06
CA GLY A 135 -11.82 14.56 10.80
C GLY A 135 -11.63 13.32 9.92
N LYS A 136 -12.12 13.39 8.67
CA LYS A 136 -12.04 12.27 7.70
C LYS A 136 -10.60 11.85 7.35
N TRP A 137 -9.64 12.75 7.56
CA TRP A 137 -8.21 12.53 7.30
C TRP A 137 -7.39 12.31 8.58
N ALA A 138 -8.01 11.96 9.71
CA ALA A 138 -7.34 11.86 11.01
C ALA A 138 -6.05 11.02 11.00
N ASN A 139 -6.00 9.94 10.21
CA ASN A 139 -4.86 9.02 10.14
C ASN A 139 -3.81 9.41 9.07
N TYR A 140 -3.98 10.55 8.42
CA TYR A 140 -3.09 11.05 7.39
C TYR A 140 -2.21 12.16 7.93
N HIS A 141 -0.99 12.23 7.43
CA HIS A 141 -0.03 13.29 7.72
C HIS A 141 -0.41 14.56 6.96
N SER A 142 -0.67 14.45 5.67
CA SER A 142 -1.03 15.59 4.82
C SER A 142 -1.99 15.19 3.72
N VAL A 143 -2.81 16.14 3.27
CA VAL A 143 -3.82 15.93 2.22
C VAL A 143 -3.91 17.11 1.27
N LEU A 144 -4.16 16.82 0.00
CA LEU A 144 -4.63 17.76 -1.02
C LEU A 144 -6.01 17.30 -1.47
N GLU A 145 -7.02 18.14 -1.26
CA GLU A 145 -8.35 17.90 -1.79
C GLU A 145 -8.55 18.72 -3.06
N THR A 146 -9.09 18.09 -4.10
CA THR A 146 -9.41 18.74 -5.38
C THR A 146 -10.79 18.33 -5.85
N ASP A 147 -11.32 18.94 -6.92
CA ASP A 147 -12.64 18.58 -7.42
C ASP A 147 -12.68 17.16 -8.04
N ASN A 148 -11.57 16.71 -8.64
CA ASN A 148 -11.52 15.47 -9.43
C ASN A 148 -10.87 14.30 -8.70
N PHE A 149 -10.02 14.56 -7.72
CA PHE A 149 -9.32 13.55 -6.92
C PHE A 149 -8.76 14.15 -5.63
N ASP A 150 -8.49 13.29 -4.65
CA ASP A 150 -7.75 13.65 -3.45
C ASP A 150 -6.43 12.89 -3.42
N VAL A 151 -5.42 13.52 -2.85
CA VAL A 151 -4.10 12.91 -2.63
C VAL A 151 -3.76 13.03 -1.16
N ALA A 152 -3.39 11.92 -0.53
CA ALA A 152 -3.11 11.93 0.90
C ALA A 152 -1.86 11.11 1.23
N LEU A 153 -0.96 11.71 2.00
CA LEU A 153 0.16 11.04 2.65
C LEU A 153 -0.34 10.44 3.96
N HIS A 154 -0.42 9.12 4.04
CA HIS A 154 -0.86 8.44 5.26
C HIS A 154 0.24 8.41 6.32
N GLY A 155 -0.14 8.26 7.59
CA GLY A 155 0.81 8.15 8.71
C GLY A 155 1.84 7.01 8.56
N ASN A 156 1.63 6.04 7.67
CA ASN A 156 2.58 4.95 7.41
C ASN A 156 3.61 5.25 6.31
N GLY A 157 3.58 6.47 5.73
CA GLY A 157 4.47 6.88 4.65
C GLY A 157 3.99 6.55 3.23
N TYR A 158 2.85 5.89 3.05
CA TYR A 158 2.29 5.68 1.71
C TYR A 158 1.47 6.88 1.24
N PHE A 159 1.60 7.19 -0.05
CA PHE A 159 0.72 8.13 -0.73
C PHE A 159 -0.43 7.38 -1.38
N TYR A 160 -1.64 7.86 -1.09
CA TYR A 160 -2.89 7.36 -1.64
C TYR A 160 -3.50 8.41 -2.55
N LEU A 161 -4.07 7.95 -3.65
CA LEU A 161 -4.81 8.78 -4.60
C LEU A 161 -6.23 8.25 -4.71
N TYR A 162 -7.19 9.08 -4.31
CA TYR A 162 -8.61 8.79 -4.31
C TYR A 162 -9.26 9.52 -5.47
N LEU A 163 -9.90 8.81 -6.39
CA LEU A 163 -10.60 9.46 -7.49
C LEU A 163 -12.03 9.83 -7.08
N LYS A 164 -12.57 10.92 -7.63
CA LYS A 164 -13.94 11.39 -7.36
C LYS A 164 -14.86 11.22 -8.57
N ASP A 165 -16.12 10.87 -8.34
CA ASP A 165 -17.12 10.65 -9.40
C ASP A 165 -17.67 11.94 -10.07
N GLY A 166 -17.22 13.11 -9.60
CA GLY A 166 -17.67 14.42 -10.05
C GLY A 166 -18.59 15.15 -9.05
N SER A 167 -19.06 14.47 -7.99
CA SER A 167 -19.90 15.04 -6.92
C SER A 167 -19.13 15.29 -5.61
N GLN A 168 -17.80 15.37 -5.67
CA GLN A 168 -16.87 15.20 -4.54
C GLN A 168 -16.92 13.81 -3.86
N SER A 169 -17.88 12.96 -4.19
CA SER A 169 -17.95 11.58 -3.72
C SER A 169 -16.81 10.75 -4.31
N LEU A 170 -16.14 9.97 -3.47
CA LEU A 170 -15.06 9.08 -3.91
C LEU A 170 -15.64 7.93 -4.73
N LEU A 171 -15.01 7.62 -5.87
CA LEU A 171 -15.33 6.45 -6.66
C LEU A 171 -15.23 5.19 -5.79
N GLU A 172 -16.21 4.30 -5.92
CA GLU A 172 -16.23 3.05 -5.16
C GLU A 172 -15.10 2.13 -5.64
N GLY A 173 -14.22 1.73 -4.73
CA GLY A 173 -12.99 1.00 -5.06
C GLY A 173 -11.88 1.31 -4.05
N ARG A 174 -10.76 0.60 -4.15
CA ARG A 174 -9.59 0.92 -3.31
C ARG A 174 -8.83 2.10 -3.91
N PRO A 175 -8.21 2.96 -3.08
CA PRO A 175 -7.38 4.05 -3.59
C PRO A 175 -6.20 3.52 -4.41
N LEU A 176 -5.78 4.30 -5.40
CA LEU A 176 -4.51 4.06 -6.09
C LEU A 176 -3.37 4.36 -5.11
N ILE A 177 -2.27 3.61 -5.21
CA ILE A 177 -1.21 3.63 -4.18
C ILE A 177 0.14 3.84 -4.84
N PHE A 178 0.89 4.84 -4.37
CA PHE A 178 2.31 4.93 -4.66
C PHE A 178 3.10 4.10 -3.65
N LYS A 179 4.01 3.27 -4.15
CA LYS A 179 4.86 2.40 -3.34
C LYS A 179 6.32 2.61 -3.70
N PHE A 180 7.16 2.70 -2.68
CA PHE A 180 8.60 2.56 -2.82
C PHE A 180 8.99 1.13 -2.52
N TYR A 181 9.82 0.58 -3.39
CA TYR A 181 10.47 -0.71 -3.20
C TYR A 181 11.95 -0.45 -3.02
N HIS A 182 12.53 -1.02 -1.98
CA HIS A 182 13.93 -0.82 -1.64
C HIS A 182 14.50 -2.04 -0.94
N GLY A 183 15.79 -2.28 -1.12
CA GLY A 183 16.52 -3.36 -0.49
C GLY A 183 17.89 -3.48 -1.14
N TYR A 184 18.51 -4.63 -1.04
CA TYR A 184 19.82 -4.86 -1.64
C TYR A 184 19.96 -6.32 -2.09
N TYR A 185 20.97 -6.56 -2.91
CA TYR A 185 21.37 -7.89 -3.34
C TYR A 185 22.68 -8.26 -2.66
N LYS A 186 22.73 -9.40 -1.94
CA LYS A 186 23.99 -9.90 -1.37
C LYS A 186 24.95 -10.44 -2.43
N LYS A 187 24.38 -10.89 -3.55
CA LYS A 187 25.06 -11.45 -4.73
C LYS A 187 24.22 -11.12 -5.95
N GLN A 188 24.83 -11.18 -7.12
CA GLN A 188 24.11 -10.98 -8.38
C GLN A 188 22.87 -11.87 -8.47
N SER A 189 21.74 -11.26 -8.85
CA SER A 189 20.47 -11.97 -9.05
C SER A 189 20.66 -13.14 -10.02
N PRO A 190 20.17 -14.36 -9.70
CA PRO A 190 20.19 -15.49 -10.62
C PRO A 190 19.43 -15.23 -11.94
N ARG A 191 18.55 -14.22 -11.95
CA ARG A 191 17.80 -13.79 -13.13
C ARG A 191 18.49 -12.68 -13.94
N GLY A 192 19.67 -12.23 -13.52
CA GLY A 192 20.43 -11.14 -14.14
C GLY A 192 19.83 -9.73 -13.94
N ASN A 193 18.54 -9.63 -13.63
CA ASN A 193 17.87 -8.34 -13.46
C ASN A 193 17.95 -7.83 -12.02
N ILE A 194 18.24 -6.54 -11.89
CA ILE A 194 18.14 -5.75 -10.66
C ILE A 194 16.70 -5.26 -10.51
N HIS A 195 16.03 -5.66 -9.43
CA HIS A 195 14.69 -5.20 -9.10
C HIS A 195 14.53 -5.10 -7.58
N ALA A 196 13.98 -3.99 -7.11
CA ALA A 196 13.59 -3.88 -5.71
C ALA A 196 12.21 -4.53 -5.48
N TYR A 197 12.13 -5.45 -4.51
CA TYR A 197 10.90 -6.14 -4.12
C TYR A 197 10.34 -5.55 -2.81
N SER A 198 9.12 -5.93 -2.44
CA SER A 198 8.49 -5.50 -1.17
C SER A 198 8.85 -6.39 0.03
N SER A 199 9.62 -7.45 -0.20
CA SER A 199 10.01 -8.40 0.82
C SER A 199 11.29 -9.12 0.42
N THR A 200 11.97 -9.70 1.40
CA THR A 200 13.14 -10.56 1.15
C THR A 200 12.78 -11.70 0.21
N ARG A 201 13.65 -11.92 -0.77
CA ARG A 201 13.58 -12.96 -1.79
C ARG A 201 14.93 -13.66 -1.85
N ALA A 202 15.16 -14.52 -0.86
CA ALA A 202 16.43 -15.22 -0.69
C ALA A 202 16.79 -16.08 -1.91
N ASP A 203 15.77 -16.61 -2.60
CA ASP A 203 15.87 -17.32 -3.89
C ASP A 203 16.50 -16.47 -5.00
N LEU A 204 16.36 -15.15 -4.90
CA LEU A 204 16.93 -14.17 -5.84
C LEU A 204 18.13 -13.41 -5.25
N HIS A 205 18.61 -13.83 -4.07
CA HIS A 205 19.66 -13.14 -3.30
C HIS A 205 19.32 -11.71 -2.88
N TYR A 206 18.03 -11.37 -2.90
CA TYR A 206 17.52 -10.06 -2.54
C TYR A 206 17.02 -10.01 -1.10
N TYR A 207 17.37 -8.94 -0.40
CA TYR A 207 17.00 -8.71 0.99
C TYR A 207 16.35 -7.33 1.13
N PHE A 208 15.17 -7.31 1.74
CA PHE A 208 14.43 -6.08 1.99
C PHE A 208 15.03 -5.35 3.19
N ARG A 209 15.32 -4.05 3.04
CA ARG A 209 15.73 -3.19 4.16
C ARG A 209 14.48 -2.65 4.84
N LYS A 210 14.22 -3.02 6.09
CA LYS A 210 13.01 -2.54 6.76
C LYS A 210 13.13 -1.06 7.09
N MET A 211 12.02 -0.34 7.00
CA MET A 211 11.91 1.00 7.56
C MET A 211 11.93 0.93 9.10
N VAL A 212 12.79 1.73 9.72
CA VAL A 212 12.95 1.87 11.18
C VAL A 212 12.53 3.23 11.71
N GLY A 213 12.34 4.22 10.84
CA GLY A 213 12.18 5.61 11.28
C GLY A 213 11.72 6.57 10.18
N PHE A 214 11.38 7.78 10.60
CA PHE A 214 11.41 8.96 9.74
C PHE A 214 12.30 10.00 10.42
N LYS A 215 13.31 10.47 9.70
CA LYS A 215 14.23 11.51 10.16
C LYS A 215 13.56 12.88 9.98
N ASN A 216 13.34 13.59 11.08
CA ASN A 216 12.78 14.94 11.12
C ASN A 216 11.54 15.12 10.22
N PRO A 217 10.45 14.37 10.46
CA PRO A 217 9.28 14.42 9.60
C PRO A 217 8.71 15.85 9.53
N PRO A 218 8.27 16.30 8.35
CA PRO A 218 7.70 17.65 8.19
C PRO A 218 6.43 17.81 9.03
N LYS A 219 6.00 19.06 9.24
CA LYS A 219 4.72 19.34 9.88
C LYS A 219 3.57 18.80 9.02
N THR A 220 2.51 18.35 9.68
CA THR A 220 1.27 17.95 9.01
C THR A 220 0.64 19.13 8.28
N SER A 221 -0.06 18.87 7.18
CA SER A 221 -0.65 19.92 6.35
C SER A 221 -1.95 19.50 5.67
N GLY A 222 -3.00 20.31 5.80
CA GLY A 222 -4.22 20.19 5.00
C GLY A 222 -4.08 20.72 3.56
N LYS A 223 -2.88 21.11 3.15
CA LYS A 223 -2.56 21.67 1.83
C LYS A 223 -1.30 20.99 1.27
N LEU A 224 -1.39 19.71 0.97
CA LEU A 224 -0.28 18.94 0.40
C LEU A 224 0.06 19.51 -0.99
N GLY A 225 1.26 20.08 -1.09
CA GLY A 225 1.86 20.51 -2.36
C GLY A 225 3.09 19.67 -2.63
N ARG A 226 4.27 20.26 -2.36
CA ARG A 226 5.54 19.53 -2.33
C ARG A 226 5.86 19.09 -0.90
N VAL A 227 6.32 17.85 -0.75
CA VAL A 227 6.86 17.31 0.51
C VAL A 227 8.11 16.50 0.22
N GLU A 228 9.06 16.55 1.14
CA GLU A 228 10.25 15.71 1.17
C GLU A 228 10.23 14.93 2.48
N LEU A 229 10.36 13.61 2.38
CA LEU A 229 10.42 12.70 3.52
C LEU A 229 11.77 12.02 3.53
N LYS A 230 12.33 11.82 4.72
CA LYS A 230 13.55 11.04 4.92
C LYS A 230 13.18 9.80 5.73
N ALA A 231 12.97 8.69 5.05
CA ALA A 231 12.69 7.40 5.69
C ALA A 231 14.01 6.77 6.15
N GLU A 232 14.12 6.43 7.42
CA GLU A 232 15.27 5.71 7.96
C GLU A 232 15.02 4.22 7.76
N LEU A 233 15.98 3.53 7.15
CA LEU A 233 15.94 2.09 6.94
C LEU A 233 16.98 1.39 7.83
N GLU A 234 16.89 0.06 7.92
CA GLU A 234 17.95 -0.79 8.47
C GLU A 234 19.31 -0.46 7.82
N ASP A 235 20.40 -0.79 8.53
CA ASP A 235 21.79 -0.51 8.13
C ASP A 235 22.16 0.99 8.08
N GLY A 236 21.32 1.88 8.59
CA GLY A 236 21.58 3.31 8.66
C GLY A 236 21.33 4.08 7.35
N VAL A 237 20.74 3.41 6.35
CA VAL A 237 20.37 4.01 5.06
C VAL A 237 19.24 5.03 5.25
N ILE A 238 19.34 6.17 4.56
CA ILE A 238 18.27 7.16 4.48
C ILE A 238 17.66 7.13 3.08
N LEU A 239 16.40 6.74 2.96
CA LEU A 239 15.64 6.88 1.71
C LEU A 239 14.98 8.26 1.67
N GLU A 240 15.51 9.15 0.84
CA GLU A 240 14.91 10.43 0.54
C GLU A 240 13.79 10.26 -0.49
N ILE A 241 12.59 10.73 -0.15
CA ILE A 241 11.38 10.61 -0.95
C ILE A 241 10.88 12.00 -1.25
N GLY A 242 10.90 12.36 -2.53
CA GLY A 242 10.31 13.59 -3.01
C GLY A 242 8.94 13.34 -3.62
N PHE A 243 7.99 14.20 -3.25
CA PHE A 243 6.62 14.12 -3.71
C PHE A 243 6.08 15.51 -4.02
N GLU A 244 5.35 15.62 -5.12
CA GLU A 244 4.69 16.85 -5.54
C GLU A 244 3.27 16.52 -5.99
N ALA A 245 2.27 17.20 -5.43
CA ALA A 245 0.88 17.12 -5.87
C ALA A 245 0.31 18.51 -6.13
N ASN A 246 -0.59 18.57 -7.11
CA ASN A 246 -1.41 19.74 -7.41
C ASN A 246 -2.73 19.27 -8.05
N SER A 247 -3.57 20.21 -8.51
CA SER A 247 -4.88 19.90 -9.11
C SER A 247 -4.84 19.12 -10.42
N ARG A 248 -3.66 18.97 -11.05
CA ARG A 248 -3.46 18.26 -12.33
C ARG A 248 -2.79 16.90 -12.18
N GLY A 249 -2.27 16.56 -11.00
CA GLY A 249 -1.66 15.27 -10.78
C GLY A 249 -0.58 15.23 -9.72
N VAL A 250 0.24 14.20 -9.82
CA VAL A 250 1.25 13.81 -8.83
C VAL A 250 2.57 13.51 -9.53
N ALA A 251 3.68 13.86 -8.91
CA ALA A 251 5.01 13.41 -9.30
C ALA A 251 5.78 12.89 -8.07
N ILE A 252 6.53 11.82 -8.25
CA ILE A 252 7.25 11.13 -7.17
C ILE A 252 8.62 10.66 -7.62
N TRP A 253 9.61 10.80 -6.74
CA TRP A 253 11.00 10.45 -6.98
C TRP A 253 11.67 10.09 -5.65
N GLY A 254 12.89 9.55 -5.69
CA GLY A 254 13.61 9.25 -4.46
C GLY A 254 15.01 8.70 -4.69
N GLU A 255 15.79 8.71 -3.63
CA GLU A 255 17.20 8.35 -3.65
C GLU A 255 17.59 7.76 -2.29
N ALA A 256 18.39 6.70 -2.30
CA ALA A 256 18.97 6.16 -1.10
C ALA A 256 20.34 6.82 -0.83
N ASP A 257 20.45 7.49 0.31
CA ASP A 257 21.70 7.94 0.90
C ASP A 257 22.26 6.80 1.75
N ASP A 258 23.13 6.01 1.10
CA ASP A 258 23.79 4.85 1.65
C ASP A 258 25.07 5.27 2.42
N PRO A 259 25.26 4.87 3.68
CA PRO A 259 26.49 5.19 4.40
C PRO A 259 27.70 4.51 3.76
N SER A 260 28.88 5.14 3.83
CA SER A 260 30.12 4.60 3.23
C SER A 260 30.55 3.24 3.79
N SER A 261 30.07 2.85 4.97
CA SER A 261 30.34 1.55 5.60
C SER A 261 29.42 0.43 5.12
N LEU A 262 28.56 0.68 4.13
CA LEU A 262 27.53 -0.26 3.71
C LEU A 262 28.09 -1.34 2.77
N ASP A 263 27.87 -2.61 3.13
CA ASP A 263 28.39 -3.73 2.34
C ASP A 263 27.74 -3.89 0.95
N HIS A 264 26.47 -3.48 0.84
CA HIS A 264 25.66 -3.66 -0.36
C HIS A 264 24.81 -2.44 -0.62
N GLU A 265 24.93 -1.88 -1.82
CA GLU A 265 24.17 -0.72 -2.27
C GLU A 265 22.67 -1.00 -2.29
N THR A 266 21.89 0.02 -1.94
CA THR A 266 20.44 0.00 -2.04
C THR A 266 20.03 0.01 -3.51
N VAL A 267 19.03 -0.80 -3.85
CA VAL A 267 18.34 -0.74 -5.14
C VAL A 267 16.94 -0.18 -4.94
N LEU A 268 16.47 0.65 -5.86
CA LEU A 268 15.21 1.38 -5.74
C LEU A 268 14.25 1.08 -6.89
N SER A 269 12.95 1.05 -6.60
CA SER A 269 11.90 1.12 -7.63
C SER A 269 10.68 1.87 -7.09
N ILE A 270 9.97 2.56 -7.97
CA ILE A 270 8.73 3.27 -7.66
C ILE A 270 7.57 2.59 -8.39
N GLY A 271 6.54 2.23 -7.64
CA GLY A 271 5.31 1.64 -8.16
C GLY A 271 4.11 2.58 -8.02
N PHE A 272 3.25 2.57 -9.04
CA PHE A 272 1.89 3.09 -8.96
C PHE A 272 0.92 1.92 -9.15
N HIS A 273 0.13 1.64 -8.12
CA HIS A 273 -0.73 0.47 -8.07
C HIS A 273 -2.19 0.87 -8.21
N SER A 274 -2.92 0.10 -9.00
CA SER A 274 -4.37 0.11 -9.06
C SER A 274 -4.91 -1.17 -8.44
N PRO A 275 -5.20 -1.17 -7.12
CA PRO A 275 -5.88 -2.27 -6.46
C PRO A 275 -7.39 -2.21 -6.74
N ASP A 276 -8.03 -3.34 -7.05
CA ASP A 276 -9.48 -3.52 -7.13
C ASP A 276 -10.21 -2.23 -7.58
N SER A 277 -10.03 -1.86 -8.85
CA SER A 277 -10.39 -0.53 -9.36
C SER A 277 -11.89 -0.21 -9.26
N ILE A 278 -12.70 -1.24 -9.02
CA ILE A 278 -14.13 -1.21 -8.76
C ILE A 278 -14.44 -2.29 -7.70
N PRO A 279 -15.53 -2.16 -6.91
CA PRO A 279 -15.91 -3.19 -5.94
C PRO A 279 -16.35 -4.44 -6.69
N MET A 280 -15.63 -5.54 -6.49
CA MET A 280 -16.02 -6.86 -7.00
C MET A 280 -16.72 -7.63 -5.90
N LYS A 281 -17.78 -8.36 -6.23
CA LYS A 281 -18.41 -9.27 -5.26
C LYS A 281 -17.66 -10.60 -5.28
N ASP A 282 -17.65 -11.25 -4.12
CA ASP A 282 -17.09 -12.60 -4.01
C ASP A 282 -17.83 -13.55 -4.95
N GLY A 283 -17.07 -14.27 -5.78
CA GLY A 283 -17.60 -15.22 -6.75
C GLY A 283 -17.96 -14.63 -8.13
N ASP A 284 -17.90 -13.31 -8.31
CA ASP A 284 -18.05 -12.71 -9.64
C ASP A 284 -16.90 -13.13 -10.57
N GLY A 285 -17.19 -13.22 -11.87
CA GLY A 285 -16.22 -13.51 -12.92
C GLY A 285 -16.32 -12.56 -14.11
N PRO A 286 -15.60 -12.84 -15.21
CA PRO A 286 -15.52 -11.96 -16.37
C PRO A 286 -16.87 -11.56 -16.97
N GLU A 287 -17.85 -12.48 -17.01
CA GLU A 287 -19.19 -12.18 -17.54
C GLU A 287 -19.91 -11.12 -16.70
N GLN A 288 -19.85 -11.22 -15.37
CA GLN A 288 -20.44 -10.23 -14.45
C GLN A 288 -19.68 -8.90 -14.50
N TRP A 289 -18.35 -8.95 -14.61
CA TRP A 289 -17.53 -7.73 -14.63
C TRP A 289 -17.66 -6.92 -15.92
N LYS A 290 -18.12 -7.54 -17.02
CA LYS A 290 -18.29 -6.87 -18.31
C LYS A 290 -19.21 -5.64 -18.22
N GLU A 291 -20.26 -5.71 -17.40
CA GLU A 291 -21.21 -4.60 -17.18
C GLU A 291 -20.58 -3.40 -16.43
N LEU A 292 -19.42 -3.62 -15.81
CA LEU A 292 -18.70 -2.62 -15.03
C LEU A 292 -17.66 -1.86 -15.86
N LEU A 293 -17.33 -2.35 -17.06
CA LEU A 293 -16.10 -2.01 -17.77
C LEU A 293 -16.24 -1.07 -18.96
N ASP A 294 -17.44 -0.70 -19.39
CA ASP A 294 -17.66 0.14 -20.59
C ASP A 294 -16.63 -0.09 -21.73
N GLU A 295 -15.94 0.94 -22.19
CA GLU A 295 -14.80 0.88 -23.12
C GLU A 295 -13.44 0.94 -22.37
N SER A 296 -13.44 0.78 -21.05
CA SER A 296 -12.25 0.85 -20.21
C SER A 296 -11.20 -0.20 -20.64
N ALA A 297 -9.97 0.26 -20.82
CA ALA A 297 -8.80 -0.56 -21.05
C ALA A 297 -7.54 0.19 -20.59
N ILE A 298 -6.41 -0.53 -20.53
CA ILE A 298 -5.11 0.12 -20.38
C ILE A 298 -4.49 0.26 -21.77
N GLU A 299 -4.35 1.47 -22.25
CA GLU A 299 -3.52 1.76 -23.42
C GLU A 299 -2.08 1.99 -22.96
N VAL A 300 -1.12 1.43 -23.69
CA VAL A 300 0.30 1.69 -23.44
C VAL A 300 1.01 2.11 -24.71
N LYS A 301 1.98 3.01 -24.56
CA LYS A 301 3.00 3.24 -25.56
C LYS A 301 4.21 2.39 -25.19
N THR A 302 4.55 1.40 -26.00
CA THR A 302 5.69 0.50 -25.75
C THR A 302 7.01 1.24 -25.94
N LYS A 303 8.13 0.64 -25.51
CA LYS A 303 9.48 1.19 -25.71
C LYS A 303 9.87 1.33 -27.20
N THR A 304 9.20 0.61 -28.10
CA THR A 304 9.40 0.75 -29.56
C THR A 304 8.52 1.84 -30.17
N GLY A 305 7.70 2.51 -29.37
CA GLY A 305 6.75 3.54 -29.79
C GLY A 305 5.41 3.00 -30.27
N ALA A 306 5.22 1.69 -30.36
CA ALA A 306 3.95 1.08 -30.73
C ALA A 306 2.88 1.33 -29.65
N ARG A 307 1.62 1.42 -30.06
CA ARG A 307 0.49 1.48 -29.14
C ARG A 307 -0.14 0.11 -29.01
N GLU A 308 -0.33 -0.34 -27.77
CA GLU A 308 -1.01 -1.60 -27.46
C GLU A 308 -2.15 -1.35 -26.49
N ILE A 309 -3.24 -2.08 -26.67
CA ILE A 309 -4.40 -2.04 -25.77
C ILE A 309 -4.39 -3.33 -24.96
N ILE A 310 -4.48 -3.19 -23.64
CA ILE A 310 -4.54 -4.29 -22.67
C ILE A 310 -5.98 -4.32 -22.13
N PRO A 311 -6.83 -5.25 -22.61
CA PRO A 311 -8.21 -5.39 -22.16
C PRO A 311 -8.28 -5.86 -20.71
N TYR A 312 -9.24 -5.33 -19.96
CA TYR A 312 -9.41 -5.63 -18.54
C TYR A 312 -9.85 -7.07 -18.23
N LEU A 313 -10.47 -7.76 -19.19
CA LEU A 313 -11.01 -9.13 -19.04
C LEU A 313 -10.20 -10.20 -19.77
N GLU A 314 -9.06 -9.85 -20.36
CA GLU A 314 -8.13 -10.85 -20.88
C GLU A 314 -7.08 -11.20 -19.83
N LYS A 315 -6.74 -12.49 -19.70
CA LYS A 315 -5.77 -12.93 -18.70
C LYS A 315 -4.39 -12.37 -19.01
N TRP A 316 -3.67 -11.98 -17.96
CA TRP A 316 -2.29 -11.49 -18.11
C TRP A 316 -1.38 -12.43 -18.90
N ASP A 317 -1.50 -13.74 -18.67
CA ASP A 317 -0.65 -14.72 -19.33
C ASP A 317 -0.97 -14.92 -20.81
N ASP A 318 -2.21 -14.70 -21.23
CA ASP A 318 -2.58 -14.73 -22.65
C ASP A 318 -2.16 -13.42 -23.34
N LEU A 319 -2.32 -12.29 -22.65
CA LEU A 319 -1.85 -10.99 -23.12
C LEU A 319 -0.34 -10.97 -23.35
N LYS A 320 0.47 -11.56 -22.46
CA LYS A 320 1.94 -11.64 -22.62
C LYS A 320 2.37 -12.41 -23.88
N LYS A 321 1.56 -13.35 -24.36
CA LYS A 321 1.85 -14.12 -25.59
C LYS A 321 1.59 -13.31 -26.86
N LYS A 322 0.67 -12.34 -26.79
CA LYS A 322 0.16 -11.58 -27.94
C LYS A 322 0.73 -10.16 -28.04
N LEU A 323 1.06 -9.56 -26.90
CA LEU A 323 1.46 -8.17 -26.76
C LEU A 323 2.88 -8.05 -26.23
N THR A 324 3.51 -6.89 -26.44
CA THR A 324 4.93 -6.66 -26.12
C THR A 324 5.17 -5.73 -24.94
N TYR A 325 4.12 -5.15 -24.33
CA TYR A 325 4.21 -4.26 -23.16
C TYR A 325 5.10 -4.79 -22.02
N HIS A 326 5.16 -6.12 -21.85
CA HIS A 326 5.95 -6.79 -20.82
C HIS A 326 7.46 -6.58 -20.99
N LYS A 327 7.92 -6.17 -22.18
CA LYS A 327 9.31 -5.83 -22.49
C LYS A 327 9.67 -4.38 -22.09
N GLY A 328 8.69 -3.57 -21.71
CA GLY A 328 8.87 -2.18 -21.33
C GLY A 328 7.94 -1.23 -22.09
N ILE A 329 7.48 -0.20 -21.39
CA ILE A 329 6.62 0.85 -21.90
C ILE A 329 7.24 2.23 -21.63
N GLU A 330 6.90 3.21 -22.45
CA GLU A 330 7.20 4.63 -22.22
C GLU A 330 6.17 5.28 -21.31
N SER A 331 4.89 4.95 -21.51
CA SER A 331 3.78 5.51 -20.76
C SER A 331 2.55 4.59 -20.85
N ALA A 332 1.61 4.82 -19.95
CA ALA A 332 0.28 4.23 -19.97
C ALA A 332 -0.79 5.32 -19.92
N PHE A 333 -1.93 5.01 -20.52
CA PHE A 333 -3.12 5.83 -20.52
C PHE A 333 -4.31 4.96 -20.09
N VAL A 334 -5.07 5.44 -19.11
CA VAL A 334 -6.28 4.77 -18.62
C VAL A 334 -7.43 5.75 -18.53
N SER A 335 -8.62 5.27 -18.87
CA SER A 335 -9.87 6.04 -18.85
C SER A 335 -11.07 5.09 -18.80
N GLY A 336 -12.28 5.64 -18.80
CA GLY A 336 -13.53 4.89 -18.75
C GLY A 336 -14.04 4.70 -17.33
N LYS A 337 -15.19 4.03 -17.18
CA LYS A 337 -15.96 3.90 -15.94
C LYS A 337 -15.14 3.47 -14.73
N VAL A 338 -14.11 2.64 -14.93
CA VAL A 338 -13.17 2.19 -13.89
C VAL A 338 -12.41 3.37 -13.23
N PHE A 339 -12.14 4.42 -14.00
CA PHE A 339 -11.56 5.68 -13.55
C PHE A 339 -12.58 6.83 -13.63
N GLY A 340 -13.87 6.50 -13.64
CA GLY A 340 -15.00 7.38 -13.94
C GLY A 340 -14.78 8.30 -15.14
N LYS A 341 -15.00 9.61 -14.99
CA LYS A 341 -14.85 10.57 -16.10
C LYS A 341 -13.40 11.00 -16.38
N ARG A 342 -12.43 10.49 -15.62
CA ARG A 342 -11.05 10.97 -15.65
C ARG A 342 -10.23 10.27 -16.72
N LYS A 343 -9.28 11.01 -17.29
CA LYS A 343 -8.23 10.50 -18.16
C LYS A 343 -6.91 10.58 -17.42
N ILE A 344 -6.26 9.44 -17.20
CA ILE A 344 -5.02 9.38 -16.44
C ILE A 344 -3.88 8.96 -17.34
N THR A 345 -2.82 9.76 -17.37
CA THR A 345 -1.55 9.42 -18.01
C THR A 345 -0.52 9.10 -16.94
N ILE A 346 0.13 7.95 -17.06
CA ILE A 346 1.18 7.48 -16.14
C ILE A 346 2.46 7.28 -16.93
N GLY A 347 3.56 7.87 -16.47
CA GLY A 347 4.86 7.60 -17.07
C GLY A 347 6.00 8.35 -16.38
N PRO A 348 7.24 7.86 -16.49
CA PRO A 348 8.40 8.61 -16.02
C PRO A 348 8.64 9.83 -16.91
N LYS A 349 9.20 10.88 -16.31
CA LYS A 349 9.68 12.06 -17.06
C LYS A 349 10.83 11.70 -18.02
N SER A 350 11.62 10.68 -17.69
CA SER A 350 12.70 10.14 -18.53
C SER A 350 12.98 8.69 -18.17
N LEU A 351 13.30 7.87 -19.19
CA LEU A 351 13.71 6.48 -19.04
C LEU A 351 15.24 6.29 -18.98
N ARG A 352 16.02 7.37 -18.83
CA ARG A 352 17.47 7.30 -18.68
C ARG A 352 17.82 6.31 -17.56
N ASN A 353 18.60 5.29 -17.87
CA ASN A 353 19.01 4.23 -16.91
C ASN A 353 17.83 3.61 -16.15
N SER A 354 16.66 3.52 -16.76
CA SER A 354 15.47 3.01 -16.10
C SER A 354 14.63 2.18 -17.05
N VAL A 355 13.79 1.32 -16.48
CA VAL A 355 12.77 0.58 -17.23
C VAL A 355 11.42 0.77 -16.57
N PHE A 356 10.42 1.08 -17.37
CA PHE A 356 9.04 1.23 -16.92
C PHE A 356 8.20 0.09 -17.49
N THR A 357 7.41 -0.55 -16.63
CA THR A 357 6.61 -1.73 -17.01
C THR A 357 5.25 -1.69 -16.38
N VAL A 358 4.27 -2.27 -17.08
CA VAL A 358 2.95 -2.59 -16.55
C VAL A 358 2.84 -4.10 -16.31
N GLY A 359 2.12 -4.51 -15.28
CA GLY A 359 1.86 -5.92 -15.00
C GLY A 359 0.98 -6.13 -13.78
N SER A 360 1.02 -7.32 -13.22
CA SER A 360 0.33 -7.66 -11.97
C SER A 360 1.12 -8.65 -11.14
N TYR A 361 0.90 -8.59 -9.82
CA TYR A 361 1.49 -9.51 -8.86
C TYR A 361 0.53 -10.64 -8.46
N SER A 362 -0.77 -10.37 -8.44
CA SER A 362 -1.78 -11.25 -7.85
C SER A 362 -3.09 -11.35 -8.64
N GLY A 363 -3.32 -10.48 -9.62
CA GLY A 363 -4.51 -10.53 -10.45
C GLY A 363 -4.34 -11.52 -11.60
N VAL A 364 -5.37 -12.29 -11.90
CA VAL A 364 -5.46 -13.09 -13.14
C VAL A 364 -5.77 -12.17 -14.31
N PHE A 365 -6.63 -11.19 -14.07
CA PHE A 365 -7.07 -10.17 -15.02
C PHE A 365 -6.55 -8.78 -14.62
N PRO A 366 -6.26 -7.88 -15.57
CA PRO A 366 -5.85 -6.51 -15.27
C PRO A 366 -6.84 -5.74 -14.39
N LEU A 367 -8.14 -6.10 -14.43
CA LEU A 367 -9.19 -5.42 -13.68
C LEU A 367 -9.05 -5.61 -12.16
N GLN A 368 -8.62 -6.80 -11.75
CA GLN A 368 -8.47 -7.15 -10.34
C GLN A 368 -7.30 -6.39 -9.72
N HIS A 369 -6.17 -6.38 -10.44
CA HIS A 369 -5.00 -5.64 -10.01
C HIS A 369 -4.05 -5.44 -11.17
N HIS A 370 -3.55 -4.23 -11.27
CA HIS A 370 -2.41 -3.89 -12.11
C HIS A 370 -1.52 -2.86 -11.43
N TYR A 371 -0.26 -2.84 -11.84
CA TYR A 371 0.71 -1.85 -11.40
C TYR A 371 1.50 -1.31 -12.57
N TYR A 372 2.11 -0.16 -12.33
CA TYR A 372 3.16 0.41 -13.14
C TYR A 372 4.40 0.57 -12.28
N ILE A 373 5.52 -0.06 -12.66
CA ILE A 373 6.76 0.02 -11.90
C ILE A 373 7.85 0.64 -12.76
N LEU A 374 8.40 1.74 -12.25
CA LEU A 374 9.65 2.35 -12.70
C LEU A 374 10.79 1.76 -11.88
N ARG A 375 11.68 1.02 -12.54
CA ARG A 375 12.88 0.44 -11.94
C ARG A 375 14.09 1.24 -12.35
N ASP A 376 14.92 1.57 -11.39
CA ASP A 376 16.27 2.05 -11.67
C ASP A 376 17.17 0.88 -12.07
N LEU A 377 18.03 1.08 -13.07
CA LEU A 377 18.96 0.07 -13.57
C LEU A 377 20.38 0.25 -13.03
N SER A 378 20.68 1.41 -12.44
CA SER A 378 22.01 1.77 -11.88
C SER A 378 22.14 1.46 -10.39
N GLY A 379 21.03 1.33 -9.65
CA GLY A 379 21.00 1.25 -8.20
C GLY A 379 20.63 2.60 -7.54
N GLY A 380 19.89 2.51 -6.43
CA GLY A 380 19.74 3.58 -5.42
C GLY A 380 18.87 4.79 -5.76
N GLU A 381 18.79 5.22 -7.01
CA GLU A 381 18.31 6.57 -7.33
C GLU A 381 17.26 6.57 -8.44
N ILE A 382 16.19 7.35 -8.25
CA ILE A 382 15.29 7.85 -9.29
C ILE A 382 15.18 9.35 -9.06
N ASP A 383 16.01 10.14 -9.74
CA ASP A 383 16.06 11.59 -9.57
C ASP A 383 14.81 12.32 -10.07
N LYS A 384 14.70 13.61 -9.73
CA LYS A 384 13.59 14.47 -10.17
C LYS A 384 13.47 14.57 -11.71
N GLY A 385 14.55 14.38 -12.46
CA GLY A 385 14.55 14.33 -13.92
C GLY A 385 13.99 13.01 -14.49
N ARG A 386 13.95 11.94 -13.68
CA ARG A 386 13.38 10.62 -14.01
C ARG A 386 12.09 10.28 -13.27
N ARG A 387 11.63 11.18 -12.39
CA ARG A 387 10.42 11.04 -11.56
C ARG A 387 9.24 10.40 -12.30
N LEU A 388 8.48 9.58 -11.58
CA LEU A 388 7.22 9.04 -12.06
C LEU A 388 6.15 10.11 -11.97
N GLU A 389 5.45 10.37 -13.06
CA GLU A 389 4.36 11.34 -13.15
C GLU A 389 3.02 10.63 -13.41
N VAL A 390 1.98 11.07 -12.69
CA VAL A 390 0.59 10.68 -12.88
C VAL A 390 -0.20 11.96 -13.12
N GLN A 391 -0.61 12.19 -14.37
CA GLN A 391 -1.42 13.34 -14.76
C GLN A 391 -2.89 12.93 -14.82
N ILE A 392 -3.78 13.73 -14.24
CA ILE A 392 -5.21 13.47 -14.16
C ILE A 392 -5.94 14.64 -14.82
N LYS A 393 -6.77 14.33 -15.81
CA LYS A 393 -7.59 15.28 -16.54
C LYS A 393 -9.07 14.97 -16.38
#